data_AF-K4BZP5-F1
#
_entry.id   AF-K4BZP5-F1
#
_cell.length_a   1.000
_cell.length_b   1.000
_cell.length_c   1.000
_cell.angle_alpha   90.00
_cell.angle_beta   90.00
_cell.angle_gamma   90.00
#
_symmetry.space_group_name_H-M   'P 1'
#
loop_
_entity.id
_entity.type
_entity.pdbx_description
1 polymer ?
#
loop_
_entity_poly.entity_id
_entity_poly.type
_entity_poly.pdbx_seq_one_letter_code
_entity_poly.pdbx_strand_id
1 'polypeptide(L)'
;MEGENKIVVADLGGSVVTGILGNQLGLLARQLSYTLHMMLDKASKVKQNLYPIIYLGEALETLRKDFTVAMNNEEMSFFHWHLVNLEYANAGLLSNHSLVFWDQDDPYDFGGDHCLLPDVNGKLVHSLSENVPIIFHTS
;
A
#
# COMPACT_ATOMS: atom_id res chain seq x y z
N MET A 1 3.76 29.56 29.64
CA MET A 1 3.89 28.38 28.79
C MET A 1 4.56 28.85 27.52
N GLU A 2 5.88 28.72 27.45
CA GLU A 2 6.64 29.00 26.22
C GLU A 2 6.28 27.92 25.21
N GLY A 3 5.72 28.32 24.07
CA GLY A 3 5.53 27.43 22.94
C GLY A 3 6.87 27.23 22.27
N GLU A 4 7.54 26.13 22.59
CA GLU A 4 8.73 25.70 21.86
C GLU A 4 8.38 25.55 20.37
N ASN A 5 9.08 26.31 19.52
CA ASN A 5 9.03 26.14 18.07
C ASN A 5 9.56 24.74 17.72
N LYS A 6 8.66 23.77 17.63
CA LYS A 6 8.99 22.42 17.16
C LYS A 6 9.18 22.46 15.64
N ILE A 7 10.43 22.36 15.23
CA ILE A 7 10.79 22.15 13.82
C ILE A 7 10.58 20.67 13.53
N VAL A 8 9.71 20.38 12.55
CA VAL A 8 9.46 19.02 12.05
C VAL A 8 10.05 18.90 10.65
N VAL A 9 10.69 17.76 10.37
CA VAL A 9 11.21 17.45 9.03
C VAL A 9 10.08 16.81 8.23
N ALA A 10 9.74 17.41 7.10
CA ALA A 10 8.80 16.87 6.13
C ALA A 10 9.57 16.50 4.86
N ASP A 11 9.40 15.27 4.38
CA ASP A 11 9.98 14.82 3.12
C ASP A 11 9.00 14.96 1.95
N LEU A 12 9.54 15.08 0.74
CA LEU A 12 8.80 15.02 -0.51
C LEU A 12 8.75 13.60 -1.11
N GLY A 13 9.42 12.62 -0.49
CA GLY A 13 9.55 11.23 -0.93
C GLY A 13 9.29 10.19 0.16
N GLY A 14 9.97 9.04 0.07
CA GLY A 14 9.77 7.89 0.95
C GLY A 14 10.32 8.12 2.35
N SER A 15 9.43 8.12 3.35
CA SER A 15 9.80 8.23 4.79
C SER A 15 9.33 7.05 5.64
N VAL A 16 8.57 6.11 5.06
CA VAL A 16 8.05 4.91 5.73
C VAL A 16 8.86 3.70 5.29
N VAL A 17 9.35 2.93 6.25
CA VAL A 17 9.97 1.62 6.08
C VAL A 17 8.94 0.56 6.45
N THR A 18 8.81 -0.48 5.64
CA THR A 18 7.90 -1.61 5.85
C THR A 18 8.68 -2.83 6.37
N GLY A 19 8.29 -3.48 7.50
CA GLY A 19 8.98 -4.64 8.10
C GLY A 19 9.68 -4.56 9.51
N ILE A 20 9.05 -4.10 10.61
CA ILE A 20 9.48 -3.83 12.02
C ILE A 20 8.34 -3.59 13.06
N LEU A 21 8.06 -4.56 13.97
CA LEU A 21 6.88 -4.82 14.87
C LEU A 21 6.08 -3.71 15.66
N GLY A 22 4.73 -3.86 15.72
CA GLY A 22 3.57 -3.31 16.50
C GLY A 22 2.75 -2.01 16.15
N ASN A 23 1.47 -2.05 15.67
CA ASN A 23 0.47 -0.92 15.77
C ASN A 23 -1.01 -1.31 16.15
N GLN A 24 -1.65 -0.47 16.98
CA GLN A 24 -2.95 -0.64 17.66
C GLN A 24 -4.20 -0.19 16.87
N LEU A 25 -4.06 0.55 15.76
CA LEU A 25 -5.16 0.81 14.80
C LEU A 25 -5.58 -0.44 14.01
N GLY A 26 -4.77 -1.51 14.09
CA GLY A 26 -4.98 -2.76 13.40
C GLY A 26 -6.25 -3.50 13.80
N LEU A 27 -6.89 -3.26 14.95
CA LEU A 27 -8.00 -4.11 15.40
C LEU A 27 -9.33 -3.87 14.65
N LEU A 28 -9.67 -2.62 14.34
CA LEU A 28 -10.84 -2.23 13.55
C LEU A 28 -10.58 -2.41 12.05
N ALA A 29 -9.38 -2.01 11.60
CA ALA A 29 -8.92 -2.34 10.26
C ALA A 29 -8.93 -3.86 10.07
N ARG A 30 -8.54 -4.70 11.04
CA ARG A 30 -8.51 -6.15 10.89
C ARG A 30 -9.85 -6.78 10.56
N GLN A 31 -11.02 -6.29 10.97
CA GLN A 31 -12.29 -6.92 10.54
C GLN A 31 -12.62 -6.64 9.07
N LEU A 32 -12.38 -5.41 8.61
CA LEU A 32 -12.63 -5.00 7.21
C LEU A 32 -11.47 -5.38 6.28
N SER A 33 -10.22 -5.17 6.71
CA SER A 33 -9.01 -5.70 6.11
C SER A 33 -9.01 -7.22 6.05
N TYR A 34 -9.58 -7.95 7.01
CA TYR A 34 -9.75 -9.41 6.86
C TYR A 34 -10.71 -9.73 5.74
N THR A 35 -11.80 -8.97 5.61
CA THR A 35 -12.75 -9.15 4.50
C THR A 35 -12.10 -8.82 3.16
N LEU A 36 -11.35 -7.73 3.07
CA LEU A 36 -10.60 -7.36 1.87
C LEU A 36 -9.46 -8.34 1.58
N HIS A 37 -8.70 -8.78 2.59
CA HIS A 37 -7.68 -9.81 2.44
C HIS A 37 -8.30 -11.10 1.93
N MET A 38 -9.45 -11.52 2.46
CA MET A 38 -10.19 -12.65 1.91
C MET A 38 -10.60 -12.41 0.46
N MET A 39 -10.96 -11.19 0.07
CA MET A 39 -11.29 -10.85 -1.33
C MET A 39 -10.05 -10.88 -2.23
N LEU A 40 -8.91 -10.39 -1.76
CA LEU A 40 -7.63 -10.44 -2.47
C LEU A 40 -7.11 -11.88 -2.59
N ASP A 41 -7.16 -12.66 -1.51
CA ASP A 41 -6.88 -14.11 -1.49
C ASP A 41 -7.76 -14.86 -2.49
N LYS A 42 -9.06 -14.53 -2.50
CA LYS A 42 -10.00 -15.12 -3.45
C LYS A 42 -9.68 -14.68 -4.86
N ALA A 43 -9.43 -13.39 -5.09
CA ALA A 43 -8.99 -12.87 -6.38
C ALA A 43 -7.77 -13.67 -6.85
N SER A 44 -6.78 -13.91 -5.99
CA SER A 44 -5.59 -14.72 -6.27
C SER A 44 -5.86 -16.20 -6.54
N LYS A 45 -6.89 -16.79 -5.92
CA LYS A 45 -7.33 -18.16 -6.18
C LYS A 45 -8.19 -18.29 -7.45
N VAL A 46 -8.94 -17.24 -7.81
CA VAL A 46 -9.90 -17.26 -8.92
C VAL A 46 -9.43 -16.51 -10.17
N LYS A 47 -8.17 -16.03 -10.20
CA LYS A 47 -7.56 -15.31 -11.35
C LYS A 47 -7.82 -16.01 -12.69
N GLN A 48 -7.83 -17.36 -12.72
CA GLN A 48 -8.07 -18.16 -13.93
C GLN A 48 -9.56 -18.32 -14.30
N ASN A 49 -10.46 -18.22 -13.31
CA ASN A 49 -11.90 -18.43 -13.48
C ASN A 49 -12.66 -17.14 -13.84
N LEU A 50 -12.04 -15.98 -13.64
CA LEU A 50 -12.63 -14.67 -13.93
C LEU A 50 -12.41 -14.22 -15.39
N TYR A 51 -11.94 -15.09 -16.29
CA TYR A 51 -11.80 -14.75 -17.71
C TYR A 51 -13.15 -14.29 -18.31
N PRO A 52 -13.23 -13.15 -19.02
CA PRO A 52 -12.12 -12.36 -19.58
C PRO A 52 -11.67 -11.16 -18.73
N ILE A 53 -11.98 -11.07 -17.44
CA ILE A 53 -11.56 -9.95 -16.57
C ILE A 53 -10.03 -9.97 -16.41
N ILE A 54 -9.39 -8.87 -16.80
CA ILE A 54 -7.91 -8.71 -16.78
C ILE A 54 -7.47 -7.76 -15.66
N TYR A 55 -8.36 -6.87 -15.21
CA TYR A 55 -8.02 -5.79 -14.29
C TYR A 55 -8.48 -6.09 -12.86
N LEU A 56 -7.60 -5.79 -11.90
CA LEU A 56 -7.83 -6.06 -10.48
C LEU A 56 -9.04 -5.30 -9.94
N GLY A 57 -9.24 -4.04 -10.34
CA GLY A 57 -10.38 -3.24 -9.89
C GLY A 57 -11.74 -3.85 -10.30
N GLU A 58 -11.84 -4.35 -11.53
CA GLU A 58 -13.06 -4.99 -12.04
C GLU A 58 -13.33 -6.34 -11.34
N ALA A 59 -12.27 -7.10 -11.05
CA ALA A 59 -12.38 -8.33 -10.28
C ALA A 59 -12.86 -8.09 -8.84
N LEU A 60 -12.34 -7.06 -8.17
CA LEU A 60 -12.73 -6.70 -6.80
C LEU A 60 -14.19 -6.25 -6.71
N GLU A 61 -14.67 -5.47 -7.69
CA GLU A 61 -16.09 -5.10 -7.77
C GLU A 61 -17.01 -6.30 -8.02
N THR A 62 -16.55 -7.25 -8.84
CA THR A 62 -17.30 -8.49 -9.10
C THR A 62 -17.41 -9.32 -7.83
N LEU A 63 -16.28 -9.57 -7.14
CA LEU A 63 -16.25 -10.29 -5.87
C LEU A 63 -17.07 -9.59 -4.78
N ARG A 64 -17.09 -8.25 -4.76
CA ARG A 64 -17.90 -7.48 -3.81
C ARG A 64 -19.38 -7.82 -3.94
N LYS A 65 -19.88 -7.86 -5.18
CA LYS A 65 -21.27 -8.21 -5.49
C LYS A 65 -21.55 -9.67 -5.18
N ASP A 66 -20.68 -10.58 -5.61
CA ASP A 66 -20.87 -12.04 -5.45
C ASP A 66 -20.89 -12.47 -3.97
N PHE A 67 -20.08 -11.84 -3.13
CA PHE A 67 -20.01 -12.12 -1.70
C PHE A 67 -20.84 -11.17 -0.84
N THR A 68 -21.64 -10.29 -1.45
CA THR A 68 -22.49 -9.32 -0.74
C THR A 68 -21.72 -8.50 0.30
N VAL A 69 -20.48 -8.10 -0.03
CA VAL A 69 -19.62 -7.28 0.83
C VAL A 69 -19.92 -5.81 0.57
N ALA A 70 -19.93 -4.98 1.62
CA ALA A 70 -20.12 -3.53 1.48
C ALA A 70 -21.43 -3.15 0.75
N MET A 71 -22.54 -3.57 1.35
CA MET A 71 -23.89 -3.39 0.78
C MET A 71 -24.56 -2.09 1.26
N ASN A 72 -24.10 -1.52 2.37
CA ASN A 72 -24.57 -0.23 2.86
C ASN A 72 -23.55 0.89 2.60
N ASN A 73 -23.98 2.16 2.71
CA ASN A 73 -23.17 3.33 2.38
C ASN A 73 -21.91 3.47 3.24
N GLU A 74 -21.98 3.07 4.51
CA GLU A 74 -20.85 3.15 5.43
C GLU A 74 -19.78 2.14 5.02
N GLU A 75 -20.16 0.87 4.86
CA GLU A 75 -19.25 -0.18 4.39
C GLU A 75 -18.70 0.10 2.99
N MET A 76 -19.50 0.70 2.10
CA MET A 76 -19.04 1.09 0.75
C MET A 76 -17.97 2.19 0.82
N SER A 77 -18.09 3.12 1.77
CA SER A 77 -17.07 4.15 2.00
C SER A 77 -15.75 3.53 2.49
N PHE A 78 -15.83 2.53 3.38
CA PHE A 78 -14.65 1.77 3.80
C PHE A 78 -14.06 0.96 2.65
N PHE A 79 -14.89 0.33 1.83
CA PHE A 79 -14.44 -0.42 0.65
C PHE A 79 -13.68 0.48 -0.32
N HIS A 80 -14.21 1.67 -0.65
CA HIS A 80 -13.50 2.64 -1.50
C HIS A 80 -12.19 3.12 -0.87
N TRP A 81 -12.16 3.38 0.44
CA TRP A 81 -10.94 3.75 1.13
C TRP A 81 -9.84 2.68 0.96
N HIS A 82 -10.21 1.41 1.05
CA HIS A 82 -9.29 0.31 0.82
C HIS A 82 -8.80 0.22 -0.64
N LEU A 83 -9.67 0.47 -1.62
CA LEU A 83 -9.25 0.54 -3.03
C LEU A 83 -8.22 1.66 -3.24
N VAL A 84 -8.48 2.85 -2.72
CA VAL A 84 -7.57 3.99 -2.83
C VAL A 84 -6.23 3.72 -2.14
N ASN A 85 -6.23 3.05 -0.99
CA ASN A 85 -4.97 2.64 -0.35
C ASN A 85 -4.19 1.62 -1.17
N LEU A 86 -4.87 0.71 -1.86
CA LEU A 86 -4.23 -0.25 -2.75
C LEU A 86 -3.65 0.45 -3.99
N GLU A 87 -4.33 1.45 -4.52
CA GLU A 87 -3.79 2.32 -5.58
C GLU A 87 -2.59 3.13 -5.11
N TYR A 88 -2.63 3.64 -3.88
CA TYR A 88 -1.52 4.34 -3.24
C TYR A 88 -0.31 3.42 -3.07
N ALA A 89 -0.50 2.22 -2.54
CA ALA A 89 0.57 1.24 -2.31
C ALA A 89 1.28 0.85 -3.62
N ASN A 90 0.52 0.70 -4.70
CA ASN A 90 1.07 0.32 -6.01
C ASN A 90 1.39 1.51 -6.93
N ALA A 91 1.18 2.75 -6.47
CA ALA A 91 1.34 3.97 -7.25
C ALA A 91 0.64 3.94 -8.62
N GLY A 92 -0.57 3.37 -8.71
CA GLY A 92 -1.30 3.26 -9.98
C GLY A 92 -2.78 2.90 -9.83
N LEU A 93 -3.55 3.11 -10.90
CA LEU A 93 -5.00 2.89 -10.90
C LEU A 93 -5.36 1.40 -10.95
N LEU A 94 -6.33 0.95 -10.15
CA LEU A 94 -6.77 -0.45 -10.15
C LEU A 94 -7.42 -0.89 -11.47
N SER A 95 -7.91 0.07 -12.25
CA SER A 95 -8.40 -0.15 -13.62
C SER A 95 -7.29 -0.53 -14.60
N ASN A 96 -6.02 -0.30 -14.25
CA ASN A 96 -4.86 -0.63 -15.06
C ASN A 96 -3.94 -1.67 -14.37
N HIS A 97 -4.27 -2.08 -13.14
CA HIS A 97 -3.52 -3.12 -12.43
C HIS A 97 -3.92 -4.51 -12.91
N SER A 98 -2.91 -5.32 -13.23
CA SER A 98 -3.12 -6.70 -13.67
C SER A 98 -3.70 -7.54 -12.55
N LEU A 99 -4.87 -8.15 -12.78
CA LEU A 99 -5.42 -9.18 -11.89
C LEU A 99 -4.46 -10.35 -11.72
N VAL A 100 -3.59 -10.64 -12.70
CA VAL A 100 -2.73 -11.83 -12.66
C VAL A 100 -1.47 -11.59 -11.82
N PHE A 101 -0.89 -10.39 -11.90
CA PHE A 101 0.46 -10.10 -11.42
C PHE A 101 0.53 -9.03 -10.31
N TRP A 102 -0.60 -8.69 -9.68
CA TRP A 102 -0.64 -7.63 -8.66
C TRP A 102 0.10 -7.97 -7.36
N ASP A 103 0.35 -9.24 -7.08
CA ASP A 103 0.94 -9.81 -5.85
C ASP A 103 2.24 -10.61 -6.13
N GLN A 104 2.95 -10.26 -7.20
CA GLN A 104 4.09 -11.04 -7.68
C GLN A 104 5.31 -11.04 -6.73
N ASP A 105 5.41 -10.04 -5.87
CA ASP A 105 6.49 -9.82 -4.91
C ASP A 105 6.17 -10.32 -3.50
N ASP A 106 4.90 -10.69 -3.21
CA ASP A 106 4.46 -11.27 -1.94
C ASP A 106 5.34 -12.43 -1.42
N PRO A 107 5.83 -13.37 -2.25
CA PRO A 107 6.69 -14.46 -1.78
C PRO A 107 8.04 -14.01 -1.22
N TYR A 108 8.43 -12.75 -1.47
CA TYR A 108 9.72 -12.17 -1.10
C TYR A 108 9.58 -10.97 -0.13
N ASP A 109 8.40 -10.78 0.47
CA ASP A 109 8.12 -9.67 1.38
C ASP A 109 9.00 -9.71 2.65
N PHE A 110 9.32 -8.51 3.17
CA PHE A 110 10.10 -8.34 4.40
C PHE A 110 9.16 -8.31 5.62
N GLY A 111 9.31 -9.28 6.53
CA GLY A 111 8.45 -9.36 7.72
C GLY A 111 8.70 -8.25 8.77
N GLY A 112 7.67 -7.99 9.60
CA GLY A 112 7.63 -7.00 10.71
C GLY A 112 6.71 -5.80 10.40
N ASP A 113 6.46 -4.86 11.33
CA ASP A 113 5.64 -3.63 11.10
C ASP A 113 6.30 -2.41 10.41
N HIS A 114 5.70 -1.24 10.44
CA HIS A 114 6.11 -0.14 9.58
C HIS A 114 6.61 1.00 10.45
N CYS A 115 7.83 1.49 10.23
CA CYS A 115 8.39 2.60 10.98
C CYS A 115 8.62 3.82 10.10
N LEU A 116 8.54 5.00 10.70
CA LEU A 116 9.03 6.22 10.07
C LEU A 116 10.54 6.31 10.31
N LEU A 117 11.32 6.46 9.24
CA LEU A 117 12.75 6.70 9.37
C LEU A 117 12.99 8.17 9.76
N PRO A 118 13.50 8.47 10.97
CA PRO A 118 13.81 9.83 11.36
C PRO A 118 14.89 10.40 10.44
N ASP A 119 14.69 11.61 9.96
CA ASP A 119 15.56 12.30 8.99
C ASP A 119 15.64 11.67 7.61
N VAL A 120 14.65 10.83 7.25
CA VAL A 120 14.31 10.49 5.87
C VAL A 120 15.40 9.63 5.18
N ASN A 121 15.07 9.03 4.03
CA ASN A 121 16.04 8.33 3.17
C ASN A 121 17.24 9.20 2.74
N GLY A 122 17.14 10.54 2.81
CA GLY A 122 18.19 11.46 2.41
C GLY A 122 19.52 11.24 3.13
N LYS A 123 19.50 10.88 4.43
CA LYS A 123 20.74 10.56 5.16
C LYS A 123 21.44 9.32 4.62
N LEU A 124 20.67 8.28 4.30
CA LEU A 124 21.21 7.05 3.73
C LEU A 124 21.84 7.32 2.35
N VAL A 125 21.11 8.04 1.49
CA VAL A 125 21.61 8.42 0.16
C VAL A 125 22.88 9.27 0.28
N HIS A 126 22.90 10.22 1.22
CA HIS A 126 24.06 11.06 1.48
C HIS A 126 25.28 10.23 1.87
N SER A 127 25.17 9.35 2.88
CA SER A 127 26.27 8.49 3.31
C SER A 127 26.74 7.54 2.20
N LEU A 128 25.85 7.02 1.37
CA LEU A 128 26.23 6.18 0.23
C LEU A 128 26.95 6.97 -0.88
N SER A 129 26.68 8.27 -0.99
CA SER A 129 27.32 9.15 -1.97
C SER A 129 28.68 9.71 -1.52
N GLU A 130 29.07 9.49 -0.27
CA GLU A 130 30.33 10.02 0.26
C GLU A 130 31.53 9.49 -0.53
N ASN A 131 32.38 10.41 -0.99
CA ASN A 131 33.58 10.12 -1.79
C ASN A 131 33.30 9.44 -3.14
N VAL A 132 32.04 9.42 -3.60
CA VAL A 132 31.68 8.98 -4.95
C VAL A 132 31.60 10.22 -5.86
N PRO A 133 32.36 10.28 -6.97
CA PRO A 133 32.23 11.39 -7.92
C PRO A 133 30.87 11.28 -8.64
N ILE A 134 29.90 12.10 -8.22
CA ILE A 134 28.58 12.19 -8.83
C ILE A 134 28.51 13.47 -9.66
N ILE A 135 28.27 13.33 -10.96
CA ILE A 135 28.09 14.44 -11.87
C ILE A 135 26.58 14.64 -12.08
N PHE A 136 26.04 15.72 -11.53
CA PHE A 136 24.66 16.11 -11.78
C PHE A 136 24.57 16.94 -13.07
N HIS A 137 23.44 16.87 -13.77
CA HIS A 137 23.14 17.71 -14.94
C HIS A 137 24.22 17.62 -16.04
N THR A 138 24.49 16.41 -16.51
CA THR A 138 25.27 16.21 -17.73
C THR A 138 24.44 16.67 -18.93
N SER A 139 24.77 17.85 -19.46
CA SER A 139 24.26 18.39 -20.71
C SER A 139 24.72 17.58 -21.92
#